data_AF-A0A672HUA2-F1
#
_entry.id   AF-A0A672HUA2-F1
#
_cell.length_a   1.000
_cell.length_b   1.000
_cell.length_c   1.000
_cell.angle_alpha   90.00
_cell.angle_beta   90.00
_cell.angle_gamma   90.00
#
_symmetry.space_group_name_H-M   'P 1'
#
loop_
_entity.id
_entity.type
_entity.pdbx_description
1 polymer ?
#
loop_
_entity_poly.entity_id
_entity_poly.type
_entity_poly.pdbx_seq_one_letter_code
_entity_poly.pdbx_strand_id
1 'polypeptide(L)'
;MAPILLNCMGNERNEYIKYVKNPNLETMEEDILYHLSLSTKTHNLPEMFGDIKFVCVGGSANRMKAFAQFIHKELELSGNPEEITDICEGTDRYCMYKVGPVLSISHGMGVPSISIMLHELIKLLHHAQCQDVVLFRLGTSGGVGLAPGTVVVTEKAVDYSFQPQFEQVVLGKVITRSTELDEEVASELLQCSSELQNIPTVIGNTMCTHDFYEGTNTTLRICYKIVAFFLPLLQNNQ
;
A
#
# COMPACT_ATOMS: atom_id res chain seq x y z
N MET A 1 -2.09 -34.08 9.99
CA MET A 1 -2.80 -33.19 10.93
C MET A 1 -3.39 -32.08 10.11
N ALA A 2 -4.72 -32.03 10.03
CA ALA A 2 -5.48 -31.20 9.09
C ALA A 2 -5.44 -29.71 9.49
N PRO A 3 -5.43 -28.79 8.51
CA PRO A 3 -5.56 -27.36 8.79
C PRO A 3 -6.99 -27.06 9.24
N ILE A 4 -7.09 -26.32 10.34
CA ILE A 4 -8.35 -25.83 10.89
C ILE A 4 -8.71 -24.58 10.09
N LEU A 5 -9.63 -24.77 9.14
CA LEU A 5 -10.50 -23.75 8.57
C LEU A 5 -11.26 -23.05 9.71
N LEU A 6 -11.02 -21.76 9.92
CA LEU A 6 -11.92 -20.92 10.70
C LEU A 6 -12.85 -20.14 9.76
N ASN A 7 -13.99 -20.76 9.47
CA ASN A 7 -15.30 -20.19 9.17
C ASN A 7 -15.35 -18.73 8.67
N CYS A 8 -15.27 -18.57 7.36
CA CYS A 8 -16.09 -17.61 6.62
C CYS A 8 -16.98 -18.40 5.65
N MET A 9 -17.98 -19.11 6.18
CA MET A 9 -19.06 -19.64 5.34
C MET A 9 -20.40 -19.12 5.86
N GLY A 10 -20.90 -18.12 5.14
CA GLY A 10 -22.29 -17.70 5.14
C GLY A 10 -22.73 -17.47 3.71
N ASN A 11 -23.14 -18.56 3.05
CA ASN A 11 -23.89 -18.68 1.79
C ASN A 11 -23.21 -18.36 0.44
N GLU A 12 -23.46 -19.30 -0.47
CA GLU A 12 -23.20 -19.28 -1.90
C GLU A 12 -23.73 -17.99 -2.57
N ARG A 13 -22.80 -17.12 -2.95
CA ARG A 13 -22.75 -16.28 -4.16
C ARG A 13 -21.29 -15.85 -4.30
N ASN A 14 -20.77 -15.80 -5.53
CA ASN A 14 -19.55 -15.04 -5.87
C ASN A 14 -19.82 -13.54 -5.57
N GLU A 15 -19.90 -13.15 -4.30
CA GLU A 15 -20.00 -11.75 -3.93
C GLU A 15 -18.61 -11.16 -4.03
N TYR A 16 -18.37 -10.55 -5.19
CA TYR A 16 -17.22 -9.71 -5.47
C TYR A 16 -17.03 -8.72 -4.31
N ILE A 17 -15.91 -8.84 -3.57
CA ILE A 17 -15.62 -7.93 -2.46
C ILE A 17 -15.46 -6.52 -3.04
N LYS A 18 -16.39 -5.63 -2.69
CA LYS A 18 -16.30 -4.22 -3.08
C LYS A 18 -15.21 -3.54 -2.27
N TYR A 19 -14.09 -3.20 -2.92
CA TYR A 19 -13.05 -2.35 -2.33
C TYR A 19 -13.47 -0.90 -2.10
N VAL A 20 -14.65 -0.46 -2.52
CA VAL A 20 -15.07 0.94 -2.41
C VAL A 20 -16.47 1.03 -1.81
N LYS A 21 -16.57 1.65 -0.63
CA LYS A 21 -17.83 2.05 0.00
C LYS A 21 -18.25 3.47 -0.41
N ASN A 22 -18.52 3.69 -1.71
CA ASN A 22 -19.03 4.96 -2.24
C ASN A 22 -20.19 4.71 -3.22
N PRO A 23 -21.45 4.96 -2.84
CA PRO A 23 -22.61 4.67 -3.69
C PRO A 23 -22.64 5.52 -4.96
N ASN A 24 -21.99 6.68 -4.96
CA ASN A 24 -21.99 7.57 -6.12
C ASN A 24 -21.19 6.99 -7.30
N LEU A 25 -20.23 6.11 -7.02
CA LEU A 25 -19.35 5.54 -8.06
C LEU A 25 -20.13 4.70 -9.07
N GLU A 26 -21.17 3.99 -8.63
CA GLU A 26 -21.99 3.12 -9.50
C GLU A 26 -22.80 3.90 -10.55
N THR A 27 -23.09 5.16 -10.26
CA THR A 27 -23.89 6.04 -11.13
C THR A 27 -23.04 6.91 -12.05
N MET A 28 -21.72 6.89 -11.91
CA MET A 28 -20.83 7.71 -12.73
C MET A 28 -20.69 7.10 -14.13
N GLU A 29 -20.87 7.92 -15.15
CA GLU A 29 -20.66 7.51 -16.55
C GLU A 29 -19.17 7.27 -16.86
N GLU A 30 -18.30 8.04 -16.21
CA GLU A 30 -16.86 7.96 -16.31
C GLU A 30 -16.25 8.30 -14.96
N ASP A 31 -15.27 7.51 -14.52
CA ASP A 31 -14.45 7.84 -13.37
C ASP A 31 -13.03 8.16 -13.83
N ILE A 32 -12.61 9.40 -13.59
CA ILE A 32 -11.28 9.90 -13.93
C ILE A 32 -10.39 9.78 -12.69
N LEU A 33 -9.35 8.96 -12.79
CA LEU A 33 -8.26 8.84 -11.83
C LEU A 33 -7.22 9.91 -12.17
N TYR A 34 -7.54 11.15 -11.80
CA TYR A 34 -6.86 12.35 -12.28
C TYR A 34 -5.36 12.35 -12.00
N HIS A 35 -4.95 11.94 -10.79
CA HIS A 35 -3.54 11.96 -10.40
C HIS A 35 -2.75 10.78 -10.96
N LEU A 36 -3.43 9.76 -11.48
CA LEU A 36 -2.82 8.63 -12.19
C LEU A 36 -2.90 8.77 -13.72
N SER A 37 -3.58 9.81 -14.24
CA SER A 37 -3.83 10.00 -15.68
C SER A 37 -4.58 8.83 -16.35
N LEU A 38 -5.48 8.17 -15.61
CA LEU A 38 -6.29 7.05 -16.10
C LEU A 38 -7.78 7.40 -16.06
N SER A 39 -8.58 6.77 -16.92
CA SER A 39 -10.04 6.88 -16.90
C SER A 39 -10.69 5.57 -17.36
N THR A 40 -11.86 5.27 -16.80
CA THR A 40 -12.65 4.09 -17.16
C THR A 40 -13.16 4.10 -18.61
N LYS A 41 -13.21 5.26 -19.27
CA LYS A 41 -13.60 5.34 -20.70
C LYS A 41 -12.43 5.22 -21.66
N THR A 42 -11.25 5.66 -21.24
CA THR A 42 -10.06 5.68 -22.11
C THR A 42 -9.18 4.45 -21.93
N HIS A 43 -9.36 3.68 -20.85
CA HIS A 43 -8.53 2.53 -20.49
C HIS A 43 -9.39 1.33 -20.12
N ASN A 44 -9.01 0.15 -20.63
CA ASN A 44 -9.60 -1.12 -20.22
C ASN A 44 -8.96 -1.60 -18.91
N LEU A 45 -9.41 -1.05 -17.76
CA LEU A 45 -8.81 -1.32 -16.46
C LEU A 45 -8.82 -2.82 -16.07
N PRO A 46 -9.89 -3.61 -16.33
CA PRO A 46 -9.85 -5.06 -16.11
C PRO A 46 -8.75 -5.77 -16.89
N GLU A 47 -8.54 -5.44 -18.17
CA GLU A 47 -7.48 -6.02 -18.98
C GLU A 47 -6.09 -5.59 -18.51
N MET A 48 -5.95 -4.33 -18.10
CA MET A 48 -4.67 -3.77 -17.69
C MET A 48 -4.23 -4.21 -16.29
N PHE A 49 -5.16 -4.45 -15.35
CA PHE A 49 -4.83 -4.63 -13.93
C PHE A 49 -5.54 -5.79 -13.23
N GLY A 50 -6.43 -6.54 -13.90
CA GLY A 50 -7.23 -7.59 -13.24
C GLY A 50 -6.42 -8.75 -12.66
N ASP A 51 -5.16 -8.90 -13.06
CA ASP A 51 -4.22 -9.91 -12.55
C ASP A 51 -3.37 -9.45 -11.35
N ILE A 52 -3.55 -8.20 -10.89
CA ILE A 52 -2.78 -7.67 -9.76
C ILE A 52 -3.11 -8.41 -8.46
N LYS A 53 -2.06 -8.85 -7.76
CA LYS A 53 -2.12 -9.50 -6.44
C LYS A 53 -1.33 -8.76 -5.37
N PHE A 54 -0.26 -8.06 -5.77
CA PHE A 54 0.58 -7.33 -4.84
C PHE A 54 0.73 -5.88 -5.30
N VAL A 55 0.52 -4.94 -4.37
CA VAL A 55 0.77 -3.52 -4.64
C VAL A 55 1.83 -3.02 -3.67
N CYS A 56 2.96 -2.58 -4.21
CA CYS A 56 4.05 -1.99 -3.45
C CYS A 56 4.08 -0.48 -3.68
N VAL A 57 4.00 0.30 -2.61
CA VAL A 57 3.98 1.76 -2.67
C VAL A 57 5.14 2.36 -1.90
N GLY A 58 5.70 3.48 -2.38
CA GLY A 58 6.79 4.15 -1.66
C GLY A 58 6.96 5.61 -2.07
N GLY A 59 7.68 6.38 -1.25
CA GLY A 59 7.67 7.84 -1.43
C GLY A 59 8.42 8.37 -2.67
N SER A 60 9.44 7.66 -3.18
CA SER A 60 10.30 8.15 -4.26
C SER A 60 10.01 7.42 -5.56
N ALA A 61 9.74 8.16 -6.64
CA ALA A 61 9.59 7.62 -7.99
C ALA A 61 10.77 6.73 -8.40
N ASN A 62 12.01 7.22 -8.25
CA ASN A 62 13.21 6.47 -8.58
C ASN A 62 13.32 5.14 -7.82
N ARG A 63 12.97 5.13 -6.51
CA ARG A 63 12.98 3.90 -5.73
C ARG A 63 11.92 2.90 -6.22
N MET A 64 10.73 3.38 -6.58
CA MET A 64 9.66 2.51 -7.05
C MET A 64 9.91 1.98 -8.47
N LYS A 65 10.59 2.75 -9.33
CA LYS A 65 11.11 2.24 -10.60
C LYS A 65 12.15 1.14 -10.38
N ALA A 66 13.16 1.42 -9.55
CA ALA A 66 14.20 0.45 -9.22
C ALA A 66 13.62 -0.83 -8.60
N PHE A 67 12.59 -0.70 -7.74
CA PHE A 67 11.86 -1.84 -7.19
C PHE A 67 11.15 -2.65 -8.28
N ALA A 68 10.47 -2.01 -9.22
CA ALA A 68 9.80 -2.71 -10.33
C ALA A 68 10.82 -3.48 -11.20
N GLN A 69 11.97 -2.86 -11.51
CA GLN A 69 13.05 -3.49 -12.25
C GLN A 69 13.67 -4.67 -11.50
N PHE A 70 13.79 -4.55 -10.18
CA PHE A 70 14.25 -5.63 -9.31
C PHE A 70 13.26 -6.79 -9.33
N ILE A 71 11.96 -6.54 -9.10
CA ILE A 71 10.93 -7.60 -9.11
C ILE A 71 10.79 -8.27 -10.48
N HIS A 72 10.94 -7.52 -11.58
CA HIS A 72 10.94 -8.12 -12.93
C HIS A 72 12.02 -9.19 -13.07
N LYS A 73 13.23 -8.93 -12.55
CA LYS A 73 14.34 -9.88 -12.54
C LYS A 73 14.08 -11.06 -11.60
N GLU A 74 13.62 -10.79 -10.38
CA GLU A 74 13.36 -11.83 -9.37
C GLU A 74 12.25 -12.79 -9.78
N LEU A 75 11.26 -12.33 -10.55
CA LEU A 75 10.19 -13.16 -11.11
C LEU A 75 10.57 -13.80 -12.45
N GLU A 76 11.80 -13.61 -12.93
CA GLU A 76 12.31 -14.15 -14.20
C GLU A 76 11.39 -13.83 -15.40
N LEU A 77 10.79 -12.63 -15.40
CA LEU A 77 9.88 -12.22 -16.46
C LEU A 77 10.64 -11.99 -17.77
N SER A 78 9.97 -12.25 -18.89
CA SER A 78 10.52 -11.99 -20.21
C SER A 78 10.67 -10.49 -20.49
N GLY A 79 11.56 -10.15 -21.43
CA GLY A 79 11.85 -8.78 -21.82
C GLY A 79 12.95 -8.12 -20.98
N ASN A 80 13.16 -6.84 -21.22
CA ASN A 80 14.22 -6.06 -20.58
C ASN A 80 13.65 -5.23 -19.41
N PRO A 81 14.13 -5.40 -18.17
CA PRO A 81 13.71 -4.58 -17.03
C PRO A 81 13.90 -3.08 -17.26
N GLU A 82 14.88 -2.67 -18.08
CA GLU A 82 15.12 -1.25 -18.36
C GLU A 82 14.04 -0.62 -19.26
N GLU A 83 13.23 -1.44 -19.93
CA GLU A 83 12.14 -1.02 -20.82
C GLU A 83 10.78 -0.91 -20.09
N ILE A 84 10.73 -1.13 -18.77
CA ILE A 84 9.52 -0.91 -17.98
C ILE A 84 9.14 0.58 -18.05
N THR A 85 7.95 0.85 -18.57
CA THR A 85 7.41 2.20 -18.78
C THR A 85 6.54 2.66 -17.61
N ASP A 86 6.52 3.97 -17.39
CA ASP A 86 5.62 4.58 -16.43
C ASP A 86 4.20 4.66 -17.02
N ILE A 87 3.25 3.97 -16.40
CA ILE A 87 1.84 3.97 -16.80
C ILE A 87 1.22 5.36 -16.59
N CYS A 88 1.76 6.16 -15.67
CA CYS A 88 1.29 7.50 -15.35
C CYS A 88 2.02 8.59 -16.14
N GLU A 89 2.65 8.30 -17.28
CA GLU A 89 3.45 9.28 -18.06
C GLU A 89 2.71 10.57 -18.47
N GLY A 90 1.37 10.55 -18.48
CA GLY A 90 0.53 11.74 -18.73
C GLY A 90 0.48 12.75 -17.57
N THR A 91 1.13 12.47 -16.44
CA THR A 91 1.14 13.31 -15.23
C THR A 91 2.50 13.26 -14.52
N ASP A 92 2.78 14.26 -13.70
CA ASP A 92 3.99 14.34 -12.87
C ASP A 92 3.72 14.05 -11.38
N ARG A 93 2.49 13.65 -11.04
CA ARG A 93 2.04 13.48 -9.65
C ARG A 93 2.54 12.20 -9.02
N TYR A 94 2.40 11.08 -9.73
CA TYR A 94 2.82 9.75 -9.30
C TYR A 94 3.40 8.99 -10.49
N CYS A 95 4.21 7.98 -10.19
CA CYS A 95 4.73 7.02 -11.17
C CYS A 95 4.16 5.65 -10.84
N MET A 96 3.80 4.88 -11.85
CA MET A 96 3.24 3.54 -11.71
C MET A 96 3.88 2.58 -12.69
N TYR A 97 4.33 1.43 -12.20
CA TYR A 97 4.95 0.38 -13.00
C TYR A 97 4.27 -0.96 -12.70
N LYS A 98 3.92 -1.71 -13.74
CA LYS A 98 3.36 -3.07 -13.61
C LYS A 98 4.38 -4.10 -14.06
N VAL A 99 4.62 -5.12 -13.24
CA VAL A 99 5.50 -6.26 -13.54
C VAL A 99 4.83 -7.56 -13.10
N GLY A 100 4.31 -8.31 -14.06
CA GLY A 100 3.48 -9.49 -13.76
C GLY A 100 2.29 -9.13 -12.85
N PRO A 101 2.07 -9.85 -11.73
CA PRO A 101 0.99 -9.57 -10.78
C PRO A 101 1.33 -8.48 -9.75
N VAL A 102 2.46 -7.78 -9.91
CA VAL A 102 2.94 -6.75 -8.96
C VAL A 102 2.79 -5.35 -9.56
N LEU A 103 2.20 -4.44 -8.79
CA LEU A 103 2.08 -3.02 -9.11
C LEU A 103 2.99 -2.21 -8.19
N SER A 104 3.85 -1.37 -8.74
CA SER A 104 4.79 -0.52 -8.02
C SER A 104 4.43 0.96 -8.21
N ILE A 105 4.12 1.69 -7.13
CA ILE A 105 3.57 3.06 -7.22
C ILE A 105 4.30 4.03 -6.30
N SER A 106 4.66 5.21 -6.82
CA SER A 106 5.18 6.30 -5.99
C SER A 106 4.06 7.10 -5.32
N HIS A 107 4.27 7.61 -4.10
CA HIS A 107 3.23 8.33 -3.35
C HIS A 107 3.68 9.65 -2.72
N GLY A 108 4.87 10.15 -3.06
CA GLY A 108 5.42 11.38 -2.48
C GLY A 108 5.62 11.30 -0.96
N MET A 109 5.46 12.43 -0.27
CA MET A 109 5.66 12.55 1.18
C MET A 109 4.42 13.06 1.90
N GLY A 110 4.23 12.59 3.12
CA GLY A 110 3.15 13.01 4.00
C GLY A 110 1.81 12.31 3.74
N VAL A 111 0.94 12.38 4.75
CA VAL A 111 -0.41 11.81 4.73
C VAL A 111 -1.27 12.33 3.57
N PRO A 112 -1.28 13.64 3.23
CA PRO A 112 -2.12 14.13 2.13
C PRO A 112 -1.77 13.50 0.78
N SER A 113 -0.49 13.35 0.46
CA SER A 113 -0.05 12.77 -0.82
C SER A 113 -0.41 11.29 -0.91
N ILE A 114 -0.07 10.49 0.10
CA ILE A 114 -0.42 9.06 0.05
C ILE A 114 -1.94 8.82 0.06
N SER A 115 -2.73 9.68 0.72
CA SER A 115 -4.19 9.57 0.75
C SER A 115 -4.80 9.72 -0.65
N ILE A 116 -4.34 10.71 -1.44
CA ILE A 116 -4.78 10.89 -2.84
C ILE A 116 -4.47 9.63 -3.66
N MET A 117 -3.23 9.15 -3.59
CA MET A 117 -2.79 7.95 -4.31
C MET A 117 -3.64 6.73 -3.92
N LEU A 118 -3.84 6.50 -2.62
CA LEU A 118 -4.65 5.37 -2.13
C LEU A 118 -6.10 5.45 -2.59
N HIS A 119 -6.71 6.65 -2.58
CA HIS A 119 -8.08 6.80 -3.06
C HIS A 119 -8.24 6.40 -4.52
N GLU A 120 -7.33 6.84 -5.41
CA GLU A 120 -7.39 6.49 -6.82
C GLU A 120 -6.98 5.04 -7.09
N LEU A 121 -5.97 4.52 -6.38
CA LEU A 121 -5.55 3.12 -6.46
C LEU A 121 -6.67 2.16 -6.05
N ILE A 122 -7.36 2.42 -4.95
CA ILE A 122 -8.44 1.54 -4.48
C ILE A 122 -9.60 1.52 -5.49
N LYS A 123 -9.91 2.66 -6.11
CA LYS A 123 -10.88 2.72 -7.22
C LYS A 123 -10.38 1.99 -8.46
N LEU A 124 -9.10 2.12 -8.80
CA LEU A 124 -8.48 1.37 -9.91
C LEU A 124 -8.64 -0.14 -9.72
N LEU A 125 -8.27 -0.66 -8.55
CA LEU A 125 -8.39 -2.09 -8.23
C LEU A 125 -9.85 -2.56 -8.23
N HIS A 126 -10.78 -1.70 -7.81
CA HIS A 126 -12.22 -1.96 -7.89
C HIS A 126 -12.71 -2.07 -9.34
N HIS A 127 -12.38 -1.09 -10.18
CA HIS A 127 -12.77 -1.09 -11.59
C HIS A 127 -12.10 -2.21 -12.38
N ALA A 128 -10.87 -2.58 -12.01
CA ALA A 128 -10.12 -3.68 -12.61
C ALA A 128 -10.60 -5.07 -12.17
N GLN A 129 -11.56 -5.13 -11.26
CA GLN A 129 -12.09 -6.38 -10.74
C GLN A 129 -11.06 -7.25 -9.98
N CYS A 130 -10.03 -6.63 -9.38
CA CYS A 130 -9.02 -7.38 -8.61
C CYS A 130 -9.64 -8.07 -7.39
N GLN A 131 -9.02 -9.13 -6.89
CA GLN A 131 -9.43 -9.84 -5.67
C GLN A 131 -8.19 -10.26 -4.90
N ASP A 132 -8.29 -10.28 -3.57
CA ASP A 132 -7.24 -10.72 -2.64
C ASP A 132 -5.92 -9.98 -2.84
N VAL A 133 -5.98 -8.64 -2.94
CA VAL A 133 -4.80 -7.80 -3.12
C VAL A 133 -4.17 -7.46 -1.77
N VAL A 134 -2.87 -7.75 -1.64
CA VAL A 134 -2.05 -7.32 -0.49
C VAL A 134 -1.29 -6.05 -0.86
N LEU A 135 -1.36 -5.04 0.00
CA LEU A 135 -0.66 -3.77 -0.21
C LEU A 135 0.47 -3.59 0.80
N PHE A 136 1.66 -3.31 0.28
CA PHE A 136 2.88 -3.02 1.04
C PHE A 136 3.30 -1.58 0.82
N ARG A 137 3.54 -0.83 1.90
CA ARG A 137 4.31 0.41 1.85
C ARG A 137 5.76 0.13 2.20
N LEU A 138 6.65 0.45 1.26
CA LEU A 138 8.10 0.39 1.40
C LEU A 138 8.63 1.81 1.67
N GLY A 139 9.26 2.00 2.82
CA GLY A 139 9.66 3.34 3.26
C GLY A 139 10.95 3.38 4.07
N THR A 140 11.37 4.61 4.34
CA THR A 140 12.42 4.94 5.29
C THR A 140 11.78 5.53 6.54
N SER A 141 12.44 5.42 7.69
CA SER A 141 11.96 5.92 8.98
C SER A 141 13.12 6.29 9.89
N GLY A 142 12.81 6.97 11.01
CA GLY A 142 13.73 7.15 12.12
C GLY A 142 13.50 6.05 13.16
N GLY A 143 14.51 5.23 13.43
CA GLY A 143 14.46 4.20 14.46
C GLY A 143 14.72 4.76 15.86
N VAL A 144 13.91 4.30 16.83
CA VAL A 144 14.08 4.60 18.26
C VAL A 144 14.66 3.36 18.94
N GLY A 145 15.88 3.46 19.47
CA GLY A 145 16.56 2.34 20.11
C GLY A 145 17.02 1.23 19.15
N LEU A 146 17.01 1.48 17.84
CA LEU A 146 17.43 0.53 16.81
C LEU A 146 18.74 0.95 16.12
N ALA A 147 19.47 -0.04 15.60
CA ALA A 147 20.65 0.22 14.80
C ALA A 147 20.26 0.80 13.42
N PRO A 148 21.09 1.66 12.81
CA PRO A 148 20.86 2.10 11.44
C PRO A 148 20.76 0.92 10.47
N GLY A 149 19.83 0.99 9.53
CA GLY A 149 19.59 -0.08 8.55
C GLY A 149 18.69 -1.22 9.04
N THR A 150 18.25 -1.23 10.31
CA THR A 150 17.21 -2.15 10.77
C THR A 150 15.90 -1.91 10.01
N VAL A 151 15.26 -3.01 9.59
CA VAL A 151 13.93 -3.03 8.99
C VAL A 151 12.89 -3.21 10.09
N VAL A 152 11.89 -2.33 10.13
CA VAL A 152 10.74 -2.46 11.02
C VAL A 152 9.53 -2.89 10.19
N VAL A 153 9.00 -4.07 10.47
CA VAL A 153 7.68 -4.50 10.02
C VAL A 153 6.66 -3.92 11.01
N THR A 154 5.72 -3.15 10.49
CA THR A 154 4.81 -2.38 11.35
C THR A 154 3.70 -3.27 11.87
N GLU A 155 3.56 -3.34 13.20
CA GLU A 155 2.43 -3.99 13.86
C GLU A 155 1.22 -3.04 13.88
N LYS A 156 1.40 -1.84 14.44
CA LYS A 156 0.39 -0.78 14.45
C LYS A 156 0.97 0.54 14.00
N ALA A 157 0.23 1.27 13.17
CA ALA A 157 0.53 2.68 12.94
C ALA A 157 -0.13 3.49 14.05
N VAL A 158 0.64 4.30 14.79
CA VAL A 158 0.12 5.07 15.93
C VAL A 158 0.23 6.58 15.71
N ASP A 159 -0.65 7.34 16.36
CA ASP A 159 -0.61 8.80 16.38
C ASP A 159 0.44 9.36 17.35
N TYR A 160 0.47 10.68 17.51
CA TYR A 160 1.37 11.40 18.41
C TYR A 160 1.15 11.08 19.91
N SER A 161 0.01 10.49 20.26
CA SER A 161 -0.33 10.01 21.61
C SER A 161 -0.16 8.49 21.75
N PHE A 162 0.52 7.86 20.79
CA PHE A 162 0.76 6.42 20.71
C PHE A 162 -0.51 5.57 20.65
N GLN A 163 -1.61 6.14 20.17
CA GLN A 163 -2.87 5.42 19.97
C GLN A 163 -2.96 4.87 18.53
N PRO A 164 -3.46 3.64 18.32
CA PRO A 164 -3.62 3.04 16.99
C PRO A 164 -4.86 3.61 16.27
N GLN A 165 -4.79 4.90 15.96
CA GLN A 165 -5.87 5.63 15.33
C GLN A 165 -5.38 6.66 14.30
N PHE A 166 -6.25 6.99 13.35
CA PHE A 166 -6.07 8.03 12.35
C PHE A 166 -7.25 9.00 12.38
N GLU A 167 -6.97 10.27 12.62
CA GLU A 167 -7.97 11.34 12.63
C GLU A 167 -8.02 12.06 11.28
N GLN A 168 -9.23 12.32 10.80
CA GLN A 168 -9.48 13.10 9.59
C GLN A 168 -10.67 14.03 9.79
N VAL A 169 -10.54 15.29 9.37
CA VAL A 169 -11.65 16.23 9.36
C VAL A 169 -12.46 16.08 8.07
N VAL A 170 -13.74 15.76 8.19
CA VAL A 170 -14.69 15.65 7.06
C VAL A 170 -15.84 16.61 7.31
N LEU A 171 -15.97 17.62 6.44
CA LEU A 171 -17.02 18.66 6.55
C LEU A 171 -17.06 19.33 7.95
N GLY A 172 -15.89 19.59 8.52
CA GLY A 172 -15.74 20.22 9.83
C GLY A 172 -15.90 19.28 11.04
N LYS A 173 -16.11 17.98 10.82
CA LYS A 173 -16.21 16.98 11.90
C LYS A 173 -14.97 16.09 11.92
N VAL A 174 -14.43 15.84 13.10
CA VAL A 174 -13.35 14.86 13.28
C VAL A 174 -13.92 13.46 13.18
N ILE A 175 -13.34 12.64 12.31
CA ILE A 175 -13.62 11.21 12.16
C ILE A 175 -12.34 10.46 12.51
N THR A 176 -12.45 9.50 13.42
CA THR A 176 -11.34 8.65 13.85
C THR A 176 -11.52 7.26 13.26
N ARG A 177 -10.45 6.67 12.74
CA ARG A 177 -10.41 5.31 12.19
C ARG A 177 -9.29 4.52 12.84
N SER A 178 -9.51 3.22 13.07
CA SER A 178 -8.45 2.33 13.53
C SER A 178 -7.39 2.10 12.44
N THR A 179 -6.16 1.91 12.88
CA THR A 179 -4.95 1.73 12.05
C THR A 179 -4.24 0.40 12.32
N GLU A 180 -5.00 -0.60 12.79
CA GLU A 180 -4.53 -1.97 12.92
C GLU A 180 -4.11 -2.52 11.56
N LEU A 181 -3.04 -3.32 11.55
CA LEU A 181 -2.50 -3.95 10.36
C LEU A 181 -2.67 -5.47 10.44
N ASP A 182 -2.39 -6.15 9.33
CA ASP A 182 -2.55 -7.59 9.25
C ASP A 182 -1.40 -8.31 9.97
N GLU A 183 -1.73 -8.99 11.07
CA GLU A 183 -0.77 -9.70 11.93
C GLU A 183 -0.15 -10.93 11.24
N GLU A 184 -0.91 -11.60 10.36
CA GLU A 184 -0.44 -12.77 9.63
C GLU A 184 0.60 -12.35 8.60
N VAL A 185 0.30 -11.31 7.81
CA VAL A 185 1.25 -10.75 6.83
C VAL A 185 2.51 -10.21 7.52
N ALA A 186 2.38 -9.58 8.70
CA ALA A 186 3.53 -9.12 9.46
C ALA A 186 4.44 -10.29 9.91
N SER A 187 3.83 -11.39 10.34
CA SER A 187 4.53 -12.61 10.75
C SER A 187 5.23 -13.29 9.57
N GLU A 188 4.56 -13.38 8.42
CA GLU A 188 5.14 -13.92 7.18
C GLU A 188 6.34 -13.09 6.72
N LEU A 189 6.24 -11.75 6.74
CA LEU A 189 7.36 -10.88 6.40
C LEU A 189 8.56 -11.06 7.34
N LEU A 190 8.31 -11.21 8.64
CA LEU A 190 9.37 -11.49 9.60
C LEU A 190 10.01 -12.86 9.32
N GLN A 191 9.22 -13.87 8.97
CA GLN A 191 9.73 -15.18 8.57
C GLN A 191 10.59 -15.09 7.31
N CYS A 192 10.14 -14.41 6.25
CA CYS A 192 10.94 -14.19 5.03
C CYS A 192 12.26 -13.48 5.36
N SER A 193 12.28 -12.55 6.30
CA SER A 193 13.51 -11.86 6.71
C SER A 193 14.54 -12.80 7.34
N SER A 194 14.11 -13.91 7.97
CA SER A 194 15.01 -14.88 8.59
C SER A 194 15.84 -15.66 7.57
N GLU A 195 15.39 -15.71 6.32
CA GLU A 195 16.10 -16.32 5.20
C GLU A 195 17.18 -15.39 4.61
N LEU A 196 17.11 -14.09 4.93
CA LEU A 196 18.04 -13.07 4.47
C LEU A 196 19.19 -12.86 5.46
N GLN A 197 20.42 -13.01 4.98
CA GLN A 197 21.60 -12.76 5.81
C GLN A 197 21.79 -11.25 6.02
N ASN A 198 22.11 -10.86 7.26
CA ASN A 198 22.55 -9.51 7.64
C ASN A 198 21.50 -8.38 7.48
N ILE A 199 20.20 -8.69 7.45
CA ILE A 199 19.13 -7.67 7.48
C ILE A 199 18.40 -7.77 8.82
N PRO A 200 18.82 -7.01 9.85
CA PRO A 200 18.14 -7.04 11.14
C PRO A 200 16.70 -6.54 10.95
N THR A 201 15.75 -7.40 11.29
CA THR A 201 14.31 -7.14 11.10
C THR A 201 13.58 -7.36 12.41
N VAL A 202 12.68 -6.45 12.75
CA VAL A 202 11.85 -6.51 13.96
C VAL A 202 10.41 -6.16 13.63
N ILE A 203 9.47 -6.71 14.40
CA ILE A 203 8.08 -6.23 14.44
C ILE A 203 7.98 -5.13 15.49
N GLY A 204 7.30 -4.03 15.18
CA GLY A 204 7.02 -3.00 16.16
C GLY A 204 6.07 -1.91 15.70
N ASN A 205 5.58 -1.12 16.65
CA ASN A 205 4.71 0.02 16.36
C ASN A 205 5.49 1.13 15.66
N THR A 206 4.80 1.87 14.80
CA THR A 206 5.39 3.04 14.15
C THR A 206 4.50 4.26 14.25
N MET A 207 5.04 5.31 14.87
CA MET A 207 4.41 6.62 14.93
C MET A 207 4.38 7.28 13.54
N CYS A 208 3.23 7.83 13.16
CA CYS A 208 3.08 8.64 11.96
C CYS A 208 2.93 10.12 12.35
N THR A 209 3.73 10.99 11.74
CA THR A 209 3.70 12.44 12.00
C THR A 209 3.33 13.21 10.74
N HIS A 210 2.78 14.41 10.94
CA HIS A 210 2.44 15.32 9.83
C HIS A 210 3.57 16.26 9.44
N ASP A 211 4.57 16.42 10.32
CA ASP A 211 5.75 17.20 10.09
C ASP A 211 7.01 16.37 10.40
N PHE A 212 8.06 16.60 9.60
CA PHE A 212 9.32 15.88 9.73
C PHE A 212 10.21 16.49 10.83
N TYR A 213 10.16 17.80 11.07
CA TYR A 213 11.12 18.46 11.95
C TYR A 213 10.62 18.55 13.39
N GLU A 214 9.61 19.38 13.63
CA GLU A 214 8.96 19.57 14.93
C GLU A 214 8.18 18.32 15.35
N GLY A 215 7.63 17.59 14.38
CA GLY A 215 6.87 16.37 14.64
C GLY A 215 7.71 15.14 15.06
N THR A 216 8.98 15.05 14.66
CA THR A 216 9.81 13.84 14.93
C THR A 216 10.99 14.07 15.87
N ASN A 217 11.33 15.32 16.18
CA ASN A 217 12.52 15.73 16.93
C ASN A 217 13.81 15.08 16.36
N THR A 218 14.51 15.81 15.48
CA THR A 218 15.48 15.36 14.45
C THR A 218 16.77 14.63 14.89
N THR A 219 16.75 13.82 15.95
CA THR A 219 17.91 13.05 16.44
C THR A 219 17.82 11.55 16.12
N LEU A 220 16.82 11.12 15.34
CA LEU A 220 16.57 9.71 15.05
C LEU A 220 17.55 9.14 14.00
N ARG A 221 17.90 7.86 14.15
CA ARG A 221 18.80 7.13 13.23
C ARG A 221 18.02 6.53 12.07
N ILE A 222 18.58 6.52 10.86
CA ILE A 222 17.86 6.04 9.67
C ILE A 222 17.64 4.52 9.73
N CYS A 223 16.38 4.12 9.67
CA CYS A 223 15.89 2.74 9.55
C CYS A 223 15.01 2.60 8.31
N TYR A 224 14.73 1.36 7.91
CA TYR A 224 13.76 1.04 6.86
C TYR A 224 12.45 0.58 7.50
N LYS A 225 11.33 0.79 6.80
CA LYS A 225 10.00 0.44 7.30
C LYS A 225 9.22 -0.27 6.20
N ILE A 226 8.59 -1.38 6.58
CA ILE A 226 7.55 -2.04 5.80
C ILE A 226 6.24 -1.95 6.58
N VAL A 227 5.20 -1.43 5.93
CA VAL A 227 3.82 -1.52 6.41
C VAL A 227 3.10 -2.43 5.44
N ALA A 228 2.42 -3.46 5.91
CA ALA A 228 1.59 -4.31 5.07
C ALA A 228 0.14 -4.25 5.55
N PHE A 229 -0.81 -4.19 4.63
CA PHE A 229 -2.23 -4.26 4.97
C PHE A 229 -3.03 -4.91 3.85
N PHE A 230 -4.09 -5.62 4.27
CA PHE A 230 -5.08 -6.18 3.37
C PHE A 230 -6.12 -5.10 3.02
N LEU A 231 -6.40 -4.88 1.73
CA LEU A 231 -7.28 -3.79 1.29
C LEU A 231 -8.68 -3.79 1.93
N PRO A 232 -9.34 -4.95 2.14
CA PRO A 232 -10.63 -5.04 2.86
C PRO A 232 -10.59 -4.47 4.29
N LEU A 233 -9.45 -4.52 4.98
CA LEU A 233 -9.29 -4.00 6.35
C LEU A 233 -9.31 -2.46 6.40
N LEU A 234 -8.88 -1.78 5.33
CA LEU A 234 -8.90 -0.31 5.26
C LEU A 234 -10.31 0.30 5.28
N GLN A 235 -11.35 -0.50 5.01
CA GLN A 235 -12.73 -0.01 4.92
C GLN A 235 -13.66 -0.51 6.02
N ASN A 236 -13.21 -1.43 6.88
CA ASN A 236 -14.09 -2.13 7.83
C ASN A 236 -14.26 -1.46 9.20
N ASN A 237 -13.79 -0.22 9.37
CA ASN A 237 -13.97 0.54 10.62
C ASN A 237 -14.92 1.74 10.43
N GLN A 238 -16.19 1.46 10.07
CA GLN A 238 -17.32 2.37 10.26
C GLN A 238 -18.36 1.72 11.15
#